data_AF-A0A918NSX2-F1
#
_entry.id   AF-A0A918NSX2-F1
#
_cell.length_a   1.000
_cell.length_b   1.000
_cell.length_c   1.000
_cell.angle_alpha   90.00
_cell.angle_beta   90.00
_cell.angle_gamma   90.00
#
_symmetry.space_group_name_H-M   'P 1'
#
loop_
_entity.id
_entity.type
_entity.pdbx_description
1 polymer ?
#
loop_
_entity_poly.entity_id
_entity_poly.type
_entity_poly.pdbx_seq_one_letter_code
_entity_poly.pdbx_strand_id
1 'polypeptide(L)'
;MRGTFIVPQVNIFAGEGFEEVEESFFGFMVRDGEQKGRPFEPRTVRMKSELRGQGRVALPLVFRRDDDGRWSAKWLHLYLKGLSSDNRVEDNQISVAKVVRAVVEREQLTVRYLVDLVTGGDTVVRLLDGGPVPQEPVTYIGLERPEGLHPDSRVITLENLRDLIPG
;
A
#
# COMPACT_ATOMS: atom_id res chain seq x y z
N MET A 1 23.66 -6.39 -10.11
CA MET A 1 22.23 -6.72 -10.33
C MET A 1 21.45 -5.42 -10.43
N ARG A 2 20.62 -5.21 -11.48
CA ARG A 2 19.63 -4.11 -11.52
C ARG A 2 18.26 -4.76 -11.50
N GLY A 3 17.74 -5.06 -10.31
CA GLY A 3 16.36 -5.53 -10.15
C GLY A 3 15.38 -4.37 -10.26
N THR A 4 14.27 -4.56 -10.96
CA THR A 4 13.12 -3.65 -10.97
C THR A 4 12.18 -3.86 -9.78
N PHE A 5 12.39 -4.94 -9.03
CA PHE A 5 11.55 -5.31 -7.89
C PHE A 5 12.39 -5.77 -6.71
N ILE A 6 11.97 -5.40 -5.50
CA ILE A 6 12.48 -5.92 -4.23
C ILE A 6 11.28 -6.39 -3.42
N VAL A 7 11.27 -7.66 -3.03
CA VAL A 7 10.19 -8.28 -2.26
C VAL A 7 10.74 -8.73 -0.91
N PRO A 8 10.54 -7.93 0.15
CA PRO A 8 10.77 -8.39 1.51
C PRO A 8 9.93 -9.63 1.81
N GLN A 9 10.52 -10.62 2.48
CA GLN A 9 9.82 -11.80 2.97
C GLN A 9 10.11 -11.97 4.46
N VAL A 10 9.07 -12.29 5.23
CA VAL A 10 9.22 -12.72 6.62
C VAL A 10 8.80 -14.18 6.68
N ASN A 11 9.75 -15.06 7.01
CA ASN A 11 9.53 -16.50 7.04
C ASN A 11 9.53 -16.99 8.48
N ILE A 12 8.52 -17.77 8.84
CA ILE A 12 8.51 -18.50 10.11
C ILE A 12 9.36 -19.75 9.91
N PHE A 13 10.54 -19.72 10.50
CA PHE A 13 11.45 -20.85 10.46
C PHE A 13 10.89 -22.04 11.27
N ALA A 14 10.45 -21.81 12.50
CA ALA A 14 9.80 -22.81 13.36
C ALA A 14 8.95 -22.12 14.44
N GLY A 15 8.15 -22.89 15.17
CA GLY A 15 7.37 -22.39 16.31
C GLY A 15 6.09 -21.66 15.89
N GLU A 16 5.77 -20.61 16.66
CA GLU A 16 4.52 -19.85 16.59
C GLU A 16 4.32 -19.13 15.25
N GLY A 17 3.04 -19.03 14.86
CA GLY A 17 2.51 -18.31 13.72
C GLY A 17 2.42 -16.79 13.95
N PHE A 18 2.17 -16.05 12.87
CA PHE A 18 1.99 -14.58 12.94
C PHE A 18 0.81 -14.15 13.84
N GLU A 19 -0.22 -14.99 13.97
CA GLU A 19 -1.39 -14.74 14.82
C GLU A 19 -1.16 -15.14 16.28
N GLU A 20 -0.20 -16.03 16.55
CA GLU A 20 0.05 -16.60 17.87
C GLU A 20 1.03 -15.75 18.68
N VAL A 21 2.04 -15.17 18.03
CA VAL A 21 3.01 -14.31 18.71
C VAL A 21 2.36 -13.00 19.18
N GLU A 22 2.68 -12.59 20.40
CA GLU A 22 2.14 -11.36 21.02
C GLU A 22 2.39 -10.14 20.13
N GLU A 23 3.60 -10.02 19.57
CA GLU A 23 4.01 -8.90 18.73
C GLU A 23 4.60 -9.40 17.41
N SER A 24 3.89 -9.13 16.30
CA SER A 24 4.40 -9.40 14.95
C SER A 24 4.23 -8.19 14.04
N PHE A 25 5.36 -7.68 13.55
CA PHE A 25 5.36 -6.48 12.73
C PHE A 25 6.38 -6.56 11.61
N PHE A 26 6.04 -5.91 10.51
CA PHE A 26 6.99 -5.55 9.47
C PHE A 26 7.09 -4.04 9.40
N GLY A 27 8.28 -3.53 9.16
CA GLY A 27 8.44 -2.14 8.78
C GLY A 27 9.75 -1.88 8.04
N PHE A 28 9.81 -0.73 7.39
CA PHE A 28 10.99 -0.28 6.69
C PHE A 28 11.27 1.20 6.93
N MET A 29 12.51 1.59 6.70
CA MET A 29 12.95 2.98 6.76
C MET A 29 13.67 3.33 5.45
N VAL A 30 13.38 4.50 4.92
CA VAL A 30 14.17 5.09 3.85
C VAL A 30 15.36 5.79 4.50
N ARG A 31 16.56 5.56 3.95
CA ARG A 31 17.77 6.22 4.41
C ARG A 31 18.38 7.07 3.30
N ASP A 32 18.89 8.23 3.67
CA ASP A 32 19.71 9.07 2.79
C ASP A 32 21.22 8.80 2.98
N GLY A 33 22.05 9.45 2.17
CA GLY A 33 23.50 9.32 2.22
C GLY A 33 24.13 9.87 3.51
N GLU A 34 23.48 10.79 4.20
CA GLU A 34 23.99 11.39 5.45
C GLU A 34 23.87 10.44 6.64
N GLN A 35 22.97 9.46 6.54
CA GLN A 35 22.75 8.42 7.56
C GLN A 35 23.64 7.19 7.37
N LYS A 36 24.58 7.23 6.42
CA LYS A 36 25.48 6.12 6.11
C LYS A 36 26.39 5.81 7.31
N GLY A 37 26.30 4.58 7.81
CA GLY A 37 27.07 4.11 8.98
C GLY A 37 26.40 4.35 10.34
N ARG A 38 25.26 5.06 10.41
CA ARG A 38 24.51 5.19 11.66
C ARG A 38 23.78 3.88 12.00
N PRO A 39 23.78 3.46 13.28
CA PRO A 39 22.99 2.33 13.75
C PRO A 39 21.50 2.44 13.38
N PHE A 40 20.83 1.31 13.26
CA PHE A 40 19.38 1.26 13.08
C PHE A 40 18.67 1.71 14.36
N GLU A 41 17.77 2.69 14.25
CA GLU A 41 16.91 3.15 15.33
C GLU A 41 15.47 2.69 15.06
N PRO A 42 14.98 1.64 15.74
CA PRO A 42 13.65 1.08 15.52
C PRO A 42 12.52 2.11 15.63
N ARG A 43 12.66 3.13 16.50
CA ARG A 43 11.66 4.18 16.69
C ARG A 43 11.45 5.09 15.47
N THR A 44 12.41 5.09 14.53
CA THR A 44 12.32 5.91 13.31
C THR A 44 11.54 5.23 12.19
N VAL A 45 11.13 3.97 12.36
CA VAL A 45 10.30 3.25 11.41
C VAL A 45 8.88 3.80 11.45
N ARG A 46 8.54 4.65 10.48
CA ARG A 46 7.18 5.21 10.33
C ARG A 46 6.25 4.30 9.52
N MET A 47 6.81 3.51 8.60
CA MET A 47 6.04 2.59 7.76
C MET A 47 6.06 1.21 8.42
N LYS A 48 5.12 1.00 9.34
CA LYS A 48 4.95 -0.22 10.13
C LYS A 48 3.58 -0.83 9.85
N SER A 49 3.54 -2.16 9.71
CA SER A 49 2.32 -2.96 9.59
C SER A 49 2.38 -4.11 10.57
N GLU A 50 1.24 -4.43 11.16
CA GLU A 50 1.05 -5.72 11.83
C GLU A 50 1.12 -6.87 10.83
N LEU A 51 1.64 -8.00 11.28
CA LEU A 51 1.59 -9.26 10.57
C LEU A 51 0.64 -10.20 11.33
N ARG A 52 -0.58 -10.34 10.83
CA ARG A 52 -1.64 -11.17 11.42
C ARG A 52 -2.33 -11.94 10.30
N GLY A 53 -1.82 -13.11 9.97
CA GLY A 53 -2.44 -13.95 8.95
C GLY A 53 -1.98 -15.40 9.02
N GLN A 54 -2.84 -16.30 8.51
CA GLN A 54 -2.75 -17.76 8.66
C GLN A 54 -1.65 -18.46 7.82
N GLY A 55 -0.63 -17.73 7.39
CA GLY A 55 0.49 -18.27 6.61
C GLY A 55 1.78 -18.37 7.43
N ARG A 56 2.82 -18.94 6.81
CA ARG A 56 4.17 -19.04 7.39
C ARG A 56 5.23 -18.26 6.61
N VAL A 57 4.83 -17.67 5.49
CA VAL A 57 5.63 -16.75 4.70
C VAL A 57 4.79 -15.51 4.44
N ALA A 58 5.19 -14.37 5.00
CA ALA A 58 4.53 -13.09 4.78
C ALA A 58 5.27 -12.27 3.72
N LEU A 59 4.51 -11.74 2.77
CA LEU A 59 4.95 -10.77 1.77
C LEU A 59 4.23 -9.45 2.08
N PRO A 60 4.81 -8.58 2.93
CA PRO A 60 4.12 -7.38 3.41
C PRO A 60 3.96 -6.34 2.30
N LEU A 61 4.98 -6.15 1.47
CA LEU A 61 4.97 -5.20 0.36
C LEU A 61 5.96 -5.61 -0.72
N VAL A 62 5.93 -4.88 -1.84
CA VAL A 62 6.96 -4.92 -2.87
C VAL A 62 7.40 -3.49 -3.19
N PHE A 63 8.71 -3.29 -3.29
CA PHE A 63 9.26 -2.09 -3.89
C PHE A 63 9.39 -2.31 -5.39
N ARG A 64 8.84 -1.41 -6.19
CA ARG A 64 8.98 -1.39 -7.64
C ARG A 64 9.77 -0.16 -8.04
N ARG A 65 10.70 -0.33 -8.98
CA ARG A 65 11.31 0.77 -9.70
C ARG A 65 10.59 0.97 -11.02
N ASP A 66 10.06 2.17 -11.23
CA ASP A 66 9.42 2.57 -12.48
C ASP A 66 10.48 2.86 -13.56
N ASP A 67 10.06 2.98 -14.82
CA ASP A 67 10.97 3.20 -15.96
C ASP A 67 11.73 4.53 -15.86
N ASP A 68 11.16 5.52 -15.16
CA ASP A 68 11.78 6.79 -14.83
C ASP A 68 12.81 6.72 -13.68
N GLY A 69 13.00 5.53 -13.09
CA GLY A 69 13.93 5.27 -12.01
C GLY A 69 13.40 5.55 -10.60
N ARG A 70 12.18 6.08 -10.44
CA ARG A 70 11.56 6.29 -9.12
C ARG A 70 11.17 4.96 -8.49
N TRP A 71 11.26 4.91 -7.16
CA TRP A 71 10.81 3.77 -6.37
C TRP A 71 9.45 4.04 -5.75
N SER A 72 8.55 3.08 -5.87
CA SER A 72 7.26 3.05 -5.18
C SER A 72 7.13 1.77 -4.35
N ALA A 73 6.35 1.83 -3.27
CA ALA A 73 6.02 0.68 -2.45
C ALA A 73 4.55 0.33 -2.65
N LYS A 74 4.25 -0.94 -2.95
CA LYS A 74 2.89 -1.48 -3.01
C LYS A 74 2.70 -2.46 -1.86
N TRP A 75 1.84 -2.11 -0.92
CA TRP A 75 1.42 -3.02 0.15
C TRP A 75 0.71 -4.23 -0.44
N LEU A 76 1.07 -5.41 0.03
CA LEU A 76 0.56 -6.70 -0.46
C LEU A 76 -0.22 -7.42 0.64
N HIS A 77 0.32 -7.47 1.87
CA HIS A 77 -0.23 -8.24 3.01
C HIS A 77 -0.62 -9.68 2.64
N LEU A 78 0.20 -10.34 1.83
CA LEU A 78 -0.04 -11.73 1.43
C LEU A 78 0.61 -12.68 2.44
N TYR A 79 -0.14 -13.68 2.86
CA TYR A 79 0.34 -14.75 3.73
C TYR A 79 0.25 -16.07 2.97
N LEU A 80 1.41 -16.65 2.66
CA LEU A 80 1.51 -17.93 1.96
C LEU A 80 1.67 -19.05 2.99
N LYS A 81 1.12 -20.22 2.66
CA LYS A 81 1.11 -21.38 3.56
C LYS A 81 2.49 -21.79 4.06
N GLY A 82 3.52 -21.79 3.19
CA GLY A 82 4.86 -22.27 3.52
C GLY A 82 4.91 -23.76 3.89
N LEU A 83 6.08 -24.22 4.31
CA LEU A 83 6.33 -25.51 4.95
C LEU A 83 6.03 -25.43 6.46
N SER A 84 5.83 -26.57 7.12
CA SER A 84 5.62 -26.65 8.57
C SER A 84 6.87 -26.32 9.41
N SER A 85 8.04 -26.27 8.81
CA SER A 85 9.29 -25.81 9.42
C SER A 85 10.28 -25.46 8.31
N ASP A 86 11.39 -24.84 8.69
CA ASP A 86 12.54 -24.59 7.84
C ASP A 86 12.20 -23.77 6.59
N ASN A 87 11.24 -22.84 6.70
CA ASN A 87 10.90 -21.94 5.60
C ASN A 87 12.09 -21.04 5.27
N ARG A 88 12.65 -21.21 4.07
CA ARG A 88 13.74 -20.38 3.54
C ARG A 88 13.31 -19.68 2.27
N VAL A 89 14.02 -18.59 1.96
CA VAL A 89 13.75 -17.78 0.75
C VAL A 89 14.07 -18.58 -0.50
N GLU A 90 15.13 -19.37 -0.46
CA GLU A 90 15.62 -20.18 -1.57
C GLU A 90 14.59 -21.21 -2.04
N ASP A 91 13.80 -21.75 -1.11
CA ASP A 91 12.82 -22.80 -1.40
C ASP A 91 11.53 -22.24 -2.02
N ASN A 92 11.23 -20.95 -1.82
CA ASN A 92 9.96 -20.35 -2.21
C ASN A 92 10.08 -19.26 -3.29
N GLN A 93 11.30 -18.88 -3.69
CA GLN A 93 11.58 -17.71 -4.53
C GLN A 93 10.78 -17.70 -5.84
N ILE A 94 10.72 -18.83 -6.56
CA ILE A 94 10.05 -18.91 -7.86
C ILE A 94 8.53 -18.71 -7.71
N SER A 95 7.92 -19.38 -6.73
CA SER A 95 6.49 -19.29 -6.47
C SER A 95 6.11 -17.89 -6.00
N VAL A 96 6.90 -17.29 -5.10
CA VAL A 96 6.71 -15.91 -4.64
C VAL A 96 6.82 -14.92 -5.81
N ALA A 97 7.83 -15.08 -6.68
CA ALA A 97 8.01 -14.18 -7.82
C ALA A 97 6.81 -14.20 -8.77
N LYS A 98 6.21 -15.38 -9.02
CA LYS A 98 4.98 -15.50 -9.83
C LYS A 98 3.79 -14.80 -9.19
N VAL A 99 3.56 -15.01 -7.89
CA VAL A 99 2.45 -14.38 -7.16
C VAL A 99 2.61 -12.86 -7.13
N VAL A 100 3.79 -12.37 -6.76
CA VAL A 100 4.05 -10.92 -6.72
C VAL A 100 3.89 -10.31 -8.10
N ARG A 101 4.41 -10.96 -9.15
CA ARG A 101 4.25 -10.49 -10.53
C ARG A 101 2.77 -10.34 -10.89
N ALA A 102 1.95 -11.36 -10.65
CA ALA A 102 0.53 -11.31 -10.96
C ALA A 102 -0.21 -10.18 -10.22
N VAL A 103 0.17 -9.89 -8.97
CA VAL A 103 -0.43 -8.81 -8.17
C VAL A 103 0.07 -7.43 -8.61
N VAL A 104 1.34 -7.32 -9.00
CA VAL A 104 1.97 -6.06 -9.40
C VAL A 104 1.56 -5.62 -10.80
N GLU A 105 1.54 -6.56 -11.76
CA GLU A 105 1.16 -6.30 -13.16
C GLU A 105 -0.33 -6.00 -13.32
N ARG A 106 -1.15 -6.36 -12.32
CA ARG A 106 -2.56 -5.99 -12.31
C ARG A 106 -2.71 -4.50 -12.03
N GLU A 107 -3.05 -3.76 -13.08
CA GLU A 107 -3.54 -2.39 -12.96
C GLU A 107 -4.88 -2.42 -12.23
N GLN A 108 -4.88 -1.85 -11.02
CA GLN A 108 -6.12 -1.65 -10.27
C GLN A 108 -6.73 -0.34 -10.72
N LEU A 109 -8.05 -0.34 -10.88
CA LEU A 109 -8.81 0.88 -11.03
C LEU A 109 -8.57 1.76 -9.80
N THR A 110 -7.98 2.94 -10.00
CA THR A 110 -7.70 3.89 -8.92
C THR A 110 -8.77 4.97 -8.88
N VAL A 111 -8.98 5.59 -7.71
CA VAL A 111 -9.83 6.79 -7.60
C VAL A 111 -9.33 7.88 -8.55
N ARG A 112 -8.02 8.06 -8.70
CA ARG A 112 -7.43 8.99 -9.68
C ARG A 112 -7.86 8.65 -11.10
N TYR A 113 -7.75 7.40 -11.51
CA TYR A 113 -8.18 6.95 -12.84
C TYR A 113 -9.68 7.22 -13.08
N LEU A 114 -10.54 6.94 -12.10
CA LEU A 114 -11.97 7.26 -12.19
C LEU A 114 -12.21 8.77 -12.30
N VAL A 115 -11.52 9.59 -11.50
CA VAL A 115 -11.60 11.05 -11.55
C VAL A 115 -11.13 11.57 -12.92
N ASP A 116 -10.02 11.06 -13.45
CA ASP A 116 -9.49 11.45 -14.76
C ASP A 116 -10.47 11.08 -15.88
N LEU A 117 -11.10 9.90 -15.80
CA LEU A 117 -12.11 9.45 -16.75
C LEU A 117 -13.39 10.31 -16.71
N VAL A 118 -13.86 10.65 -15.51
CA VAL A 118 -15.10 11.42 -15.31
C VAL A 118 -14.91 12.91 -15.65
N THR A 119 -13.73 13.46 -15.44
CA THR A 119 -13.47 14.89 -15.66
C THR A 119 -13.28 15.25 -17.12
N GLY A 120 -12.92 14.29 -17.99
CA GLY A 120 -12.95 14.40 -19.46
C GLY A 120 -12.15 15.57 -20.08
N GLY A 121 -11.41 16.32 -19.27
CA GLY A 121 -10.70 17.55 -19.65
C GLY A 121 -11.37 18.87 -19.20
N ASP A 122 -12.68 18.89 -18.94
CA ASP A 122 -13.45 20.14 -18.71
C ASP A 122 -13.82 20.41 -17.24
N THR A 123 -13.72 19.40 -16.36
CA THR A 123 -14.03 19.56 -14.93
C THR A 123 -12.77 19.93 -14.14
N VAL A 124 -12.84 21.03 -13.38
CA VAL A 124 -11.73 21.51 -12.54
C VAL A 124 -11.61 20.66 -11.28
N VAL A 125 -10.53 19.87 -11.17
CA VAL A 125 -10.20 19.11 -9.96
C VAL A 125 -9.24 19.92 -9.09
N ARG A 126 -9.57 20.09 -7.80
CA ARG A 126 -8.71 20.76 -6.82
C ARG A 126 -8.46 19.84 -5.63
N LEU A 127 -7.20 19.76 -5.21
CA LEU A 127 -6.85 19.10 -3.96
C LEU A 127 -7.27 19.99 -2.78
N LEU A 128 -8.08 19.46 -1.88
CA LEU A 128 -8.41 20.13 -0.62
C LEU A 128 -7.41 19.67 0.45
N ASP A 129 -6.33 20.43 0.61
CA ASP A 129 -5.26 20.16 1.58
C ASP A 129 -5.22 21.25 2.65
N GLY A 130 -6.10 21.16 3.64
CA GLY A 130 -6.19 22.10 4.77
C GLY A 130 -6.66 23.53 4.42
N GLY A 131 -6.97 23.81 3.16
CA GLY A 131 -7.50 25.09 2.69
C GLY A 131 -8.99 25.30 3.00
N PRO A 132 -9.53 26.49 2.69
CA PRO A 132 -10.94 26.79 2.94
C PRO A 132 -11.86 25.84 2.17
N VAL A 133 -12.88 25.33 2.85
CA VAL A 133 -13.88 24.43 2.26
C VAL A 133 -14.74 25.23 1.26
N PRO A 134 -14.94 24.72 0.04
CA PRO A 134 -15.78 25.38 -0.97
C PRO A 134 -17.19 25.65 -0.42
N GLN A 135 -17.66 26.88 -0.63
CA GLN A 135 -19.01 27.30 -0.24
C GLN A 135 -20.03 27.10 -1.37
N GLU A 136 -19.59 26.64 -2.53
CA GLU A 136 -20.44 26.25 -3.65
C GLU A 136 -20.64 24.72 -3.67
N PRO A 137 -21.73 24.22 -4.28
CA PRO A 137 -21.92 22.78 -4.46
C PRO A 137 -20.79 22.16 -5.28
N VAL A 138 -20.13 21.13 -4.74
CA VAL A 138 -19.04 20.39 -5.41
C VAL A 138 -19.27 18.88 -5.33
N THR A 139 -18.52 18.12 -6.12
CA THR A 139 -18.32 16.68 -5.87
C THR A 139 -17.05 16.51 -5.03
N TYR A 140 -17.21 16.16 -3.76
CA TYR A 140 -16.12 15.88 -2.84
C TYR A 140 -15.80 14.38 -2.81
N ILE A 141 -14.52 14.04 -2.90
CA ILE A 141 -14.01 12.67 -2.74
C ILE A 141 -12.95 12.69 -1.64
N GLY A 142 -13.15 11.91 -0.57
CA GLY A 142 -12.22 11.89 0.57
C GLY A 142 -12.45 10.74 1.53
N LEU A 143 -11.80 10.78 2.70
CA LEU A 143 -11.98 9.76 3.74
C LEU A 143 -13.24 10.05 4.58
N GLU A 144 -13.47 11.32 4.90
CA GLU A 144 -14.56 11.81 5.75
C GLU A 144 -15.16 13.09 5.15
N ARG A 145 -16.40 13.44 5.53
CA ARG A 145 -17.03 14.69 5.09
C ARG A 145 -16.39 15.87 5.83
N PRO A 146 -15.85 16.89 5.14
CA PRO A 146 -15.34 18.08 5.79
C PRO A 146 -16.48 18.92 6.41
N GLU A 147 -16.25 19.45 7.60
CA GLU A 147 -17.16 20.39 8.25
C GLU A 147 -17.31 21.66 7.41
N GLY A 148 -18.53 22.21 7.35
CA GLY A 148 -18.81 23.43 6.58
C GLY A 148 -18.88 23.25 5.07
N LEU A 149 -18.86 22.01 4.54
CA LEU A 149 -19.10 21.75 3.13
C LEU A 149 -20.56 22.02 2.77
N HIS A 150 -20.77 22.74 1.67
CA HIS A 150 -22.10 23.12 1.19
C HIS A 150 -23.06 21.91 1.15
N PRO A 151 -24.29 22.03 1.68
CA PRO A 151 -25.22 20.90 1.85
C PRO A 151 -25.54 20.17 0.54
N ASP A 152 -25.66 20.92 -0.56
CA ASP A 152 -25.96 20.37 -1.90
C ASP A 152 -24.75 19.70 -2.58
N SER A 153 -23.60 19.63 -1.91
CA SER A 153 -22.42 18.94 -2.43
C SER A 153 -22.65 17.43 -2.45
N ARG A 154 -22.26 16.77 -3.54
CA ARG A 154 -22.17 15.32 -3.62
C ARG A 154 -20.92 14.87 -2.87
N VAL A 155 -21.07 13.99 -1.87
CA VAL A 155 -19.97 13.53 -1.03
C VAL A 155 -19.75 12.04 -1.23
N ILE A 156 -18.53 11.68 -1.60
CA ILE A 156 -18.09 10.30 -1.75
C ILE A 156 -16.95 10.06 -0.76
N THR A 157 -17.20 9.18 0.20
CA THR A 157 -16.25 8.73 1.22
C THR A 157 -15.91 7.25 1.07
N LEU A 158 -15.15 6.70 2.02
CA LEU A 158 -14.91 5.25 2.09
C LEU A 158 -16.22 4.44 2.15
N GLU A 159 -17.27 4.99 2.75
CA GLU A 159 -18.54 4.31 2.98
C GLU A 159 -19.33 4.06 1.69
N ASN A 160 -19.21 4.96 0.71
CA ASN A 160 -19.97 4.94 -0.54
C ASN A 160 -19.07 5.07 -1.79
N LEU A 161 -17.80 4.64 -1.70
CA LEU A 161 -16.83 4.76 -2.79
C LEU A 161 -17.30 4.15 -4.13
N ARG A 162 -18.17 3.14 -4.06
CA ARG A 162 -18.79 2.50 -5.23
C ARG A 162 -19.59 3.47 -6.11
N ASP A 163 -20.07 4.58 -5.55
CA ASP A 163 -20.88 5.56 -6.26
C ASP A 163 -20.05 6.35 -7.30
N LEU A 164 -18.71 6.23 -7.29
CA LEU A 164 -17.83 6.76 -8.34
C LEU A 164 -17.92 5.97 -9.65
N ILE A 165 -18.41 4.74 -9.62
CA ILE A 165 -18.48 3.90 -10.80
C ILE A 165 -19.71 4.33 -11.62
N PRO A 166 -19.53 4.79 -12.87
CA PRO A 166 -20.67 5.05 -13.75
C PRO A 166 -21.49 3.77 -13.94
N GLY A 167 -22.82 3.87 -13.85
CA GLY A 167 -23.73 2.77 -14.13
C GLY A 167 -23.71 2.33 -15.58
#